data_AF-A0A9W5PTN0-F1
#
_entry.id   AF-A0A9W5PTN0-F1
#
_cell.length_a   1.000
_cell.length_b   1.000
_cell.length_c   1.000
_cell.angle_alpha   90.00
_cell.angle_beta   90.00
_cell.angle_gamma   90.00
#
_symmetry.space_group_name_H-M   'P 1'
#
loop_
_entity.id
_entity.type
_entity.pdbx_description
1 polymer ?
#
loop_
_entity_poly.entity_id
_entity_poly.type
_entity_poly.pdbx_seq_one_letter_code
_entity_poly.pdbx_strand_id
1 'polypeptide(L)' 'MWDYNKLSMIFGSEEKSLTFKVENEAELAETLANIIFNKNQLIFIEVIMSQSDQPELLAKLGKRFGQQNS' A
#
# COMPACT_ATOMS: atom_id res chain seq x y z
N MET A 1 10.52 -13.01 1.52
CA MET A 1 9.52 -11.93 1.44
C MET A 1 9.53 -11.43 0.00
N TRP A 2 8.37 -11.14 -0.59
CA TRP A 2 8.31 -10.66 -1.98
C TRP A 2 8.80 -9.21 -2.07
N ASP A 3 9.29 -8.82 -3.24
CA ASP A 3 9.70 -7.46 -3.55
C ASP A 3 8.57 -6.78 -4.35
N TYR A 4 7.60 -6.20 -3.64
CA TYR A 4 6.32 -5.80 -4.24
C TYR A 4 6.49 -4.68 -5.27
N ASN A 5 7.49 -3.82 -5.10
CA ASN A 5 7.83 -2.79 -6.08
C ASN A 5 8.26 -3.34 -7.46
N LYS A 6 8.64 -4.62 -7.56
CA LYS A 6 9.00 -5.28 -8.83
C LYS A 6 7.83 -5.97 -9.54
N LEU A 7 6.64 -6.04 -8.92
CA LEU A 7 5.53 -6.80 -9.49
C LEU A 7 5.11 -6.28 -10.86
N SER A 8 5.02 -4.96 -11.01
CA SER A 8 4.63 -4.34 -12.29
C SER A 8 5.62 -4.65 -13.42
N MET A 9 6.92 -4.66 -13.10
CA MET A 9 7.98 -5.07 -14.02
C MET A 9 7.84 -6.55 -14.42
N ILE A 10 7.62 -7.45 -13.45
CA ILE A 10 7.49 -8.89 -13.69
C ILE A 10 6.26 -9.22 -14.55
N PHE A 11 5.15 -8.50 -14.37
CA PHE A 11 3.92 -8.71 -15.13
C PHE A 11 3.88 -7.95 -16.48
N GLY A 12 4.99 -7.32 -16.88
CA GLY A 12 5.17 -6.79 -18.23
C GLY A 12 4.65 -5.37 -18.45
N SER A 13 4.54 -4.55 -17.39
CA SER A 13 4.04 -3.16 -17.48
C SER A 13 5.09 -2.08 -17.30
N GLU A 14 6.39 -2.34 -17.52
CA GLU A 14 7.47 -1.36 -17.29
C GLU A 14 7.17 0.03 -17.89
N GLU A 15 6.63 0.10 -19.12
CA GLU A 15 6.31 1.39 -19.77
C GLU A 15 4.93 1.95 -19.40
N LYS A 16 4.07 1.14 -18.77
CA LYS A 16 2.64 1.46 -18.52
C LYS A 16 2.30 1.70 -17.05
N SER A 17 3.27 1.51 -16.15
CA SER A 17 3.07 1.68 -14.72
C SER A 17 4.21 2.40 -14.04
N LEU A 18 3.88 3.21 -13.04
CA LEU A 18 4.86 3.80 -12.13
C LEU A 18 4.75 3.10 -10.78
N THR A 19 5.88 2.71 -10.22
CA THR A 19 5.95 2.03 -8.93
C THR A 19 6.73 2.86 -7.92
N PHE A 20 6.18 2.98 -6.72
CA PHE A 20 6.77 3.70 -5.60
C PHE A 20 6.83 2.78 -4.38
N LYS A 21 7.87 2.96 -3.56
CA LYS A 21 7.96 2.39 -2.21
C LYS A 21 8.07 3.56 -1.24
N VAL A 22 7.21 3.59 -0.23
CA VAL A 22 7.15 4.68 0.75
C VAL A 22 7.20 4.12 2.16
N GLU A 23 7.96 4.76 3.03
CA GLU A 23 8.24 4.27 4.39
C GLU A 23 7.71 5.21 5.48
N ASN A 24 7.20 6.38 5.11
CA ASN A 24 6.64 7.34 6.05
C ASN A 24 5.52 8.20 5.44
N GLU A 25 4.85 8.96 6.31
CA GLU A 25 3.72 9.82 5.96
C GLU A 25 4.08 10.93 4.96
N ALA A 26 5.28 11.51 5.06
CA ALA A 26 5.71 12.59 4.20
C ALA A 26 5.92 12.11 2.75
N GLU A 27 6.61 10.98 2.58
CA GLU A 27 6.82 10.33 1.27
C GLU A 27 5.50 9.89 0.63
N LEU A 28 4.57 9.37 1.44
CA LEU A 28 3.24 8.99 0.96
C LEU A 28 2.47 10.22 0.50
N ALA A 29 2.47 11.31 1.27
CA ALA A 29 1.79 12.55 0.90
C ALA A 29 2.35 13.15 -0.40
N GLU A 30 3.68 13.18 -0.54
CA GLU A 30 4.34 13.65 -1.77
C GLU A 30 3.99 12.76 -2.98
N THR A 31 4.07 11.44 -2.81
CA THR A 31 3.73 10.49 -3.88
C THR A 31 2.27 10.66 -4.31
N LEU A 32 1.33 10.78 -3.36
CA LEU A 32 -0.08 11.00 -3.65
C LEU A 32 -0.35 12.33 -4.37
N ALA A 33 0.41 13.39 -4.07
CA ALA A 33 0.31 14.65 -4.79
C ALA A 33 0.83 14.55 -6.23
N ASN A 34 1.92 13.81 -6.44
CA ASN A 34 2.57 13.67 -7.76
C ASN A 34 1.79 12.78 -8.73
N ILE A 35 1.06 11.77 -8.24
CA ILE A 35 0.37 10.80 -9.12
C ILE A 35 -0.89 11.36 -9.78
N ILE A 36 -1.44 12.46 -9.28
CA ILE A 36 -2.64 13.13 -9.82
C ILE A 36 -2.44 13.57 -11.29
N PHE A 37 -1.19 13.81 -11.70
CA PHE A 37 -0.84 14.24 -13.05
C PHE A 37 -0.75 13.10 -14.07
N ASN A 38 -0.67 11.84 -13.63
CA ASN A 38 -0.43 10.66 -14.47
C ASN A 38 -1.69 9.79 -14.63
N LYS A 39 -2.72 10.31 -15.32
CA LYS A 39 -4.04 9.66 -15.42
C LYS A 39 -4.12 8.39 -16.29
N ASN A 40 -3.12 8.16 -17.14
CA ASN A 40 -3.13 7.06 -18.13
C ASN A 40 -2.17 5.92 -17.80
N GLN A 41 -1.62 5.89 -16.59
CA GLN A 41 -0.69 4.86 -16.13
C GLN A 41 -1.21 4.23 -14.85
N LEU A 42 -0.96 2.92 -14.69
CA LEU A 42 -1.19 2.26 -13.42
C LEU A 42 -0.16 2.78 -12.41
N ILE A 43 -0.61 3.24 -11.25
CA ILE A 43 0.26 3.65 -10.15
C ILE A 43 0.22 2.57 -9.08
N PHE A 44 1.38 1.99 -8.77
CA PHE A 44 1.53 1.01 -7.70
C PHE A 44 2.36 1.61 -6.56
N ILE A 45 1.82 1.66 -5.34
CA ILE A 45 2.51 2.21 -4.18
C ILE A 45 2.61 1.13 -3.11
N GLU A 46 3.83 0.67 -2.83
CA GLU A 46 4.15 -0.19 -1.70
C GLU A 46 4.33 0.69 -0.45
N VAL A 47 3.32 0.72 0.42
CA VAL A 47 3.38 1.44 1.70
C VAL A 47 3.89 0.49 2.78
N ILE A 48 5.05 0.82 3.35
CA ILE A 48 5.63 0.05 4.45
C ILE A 48 5.01 0.51 5.77
N MET A 49 4.31 -0.41 6.43
CA MET A 49 3.70 -0.19 7.75
C MET A 49 4.16 -1.25 8.75
N SER A 50 4.14 -0.90 10.04
CA SER A 50 4.35 -1.89 11.10
C SER A 50 3.19 -2.89 11.11
N GLN A 51 3.49 -4.16 11.41
CA GLN A 51 2.48 -5.21 11.52
C GLN A 51 1.40 -4.91 12.58
N SER A 52 1.78 -4.19 13.66
CA SER A 52 0.86 -3.82 14.73
C SER A 52 0.09 -2.53 14.45
N ASP A 53 0.47 -1.79 13.40
CA ASP A 53 -0.18 -0.55 13.02
C ASP A 53 -1.48 -0.87 12.28
N GLN A 54 -2.59 -0.61 12.96
CA GLN A 54 -3.92 -0.95 12.47
C GLN A 54 -4.93 0.11 12.90
N PRO A 55 -6.01 0.32 12.12
CA PRO A 55 -7.08 1.20 12.54
C PRO A 55 -7.72 0.75 13.85
N GLU A 56 -8.05 1.70 14.74
CA GLU A 56 -8.70 1.39 16.02
C GLU A 56 -9.99 0.57 15.87
N LEU A 57 -10.73 0.82 14.79
CA LEU A 57 -11.95 0.07 14.48
C LEU A 57 -11.65 -1.41 14.24
N LEU A 58 -10.58 -1.72 13.50
CA LEU A 58 -10.15 -3.10 13.26
C LEU A 58 -9.76 -3.78 14.58
N ALA A 59 -9.04 -3.08 15.46
CA ALA A 59 -8.69 -3.60 16.78
C ALA A 59 -9.95 -3.95 17.62
N LYS A 60 -10.96 -3.09 17.59
CA LYS A 60 -12.25 -3.30 18.31
C LYS A 60 -13.03 -4.48 17.72
N LEU A 61 -13.10 -4.57 16.39
CA LEU A 61 -13.79 -5.66 15.69
C LEU A 61 -13.10 -7.00 15.90
N GLY A 62 -11.76 -7.05 15.80
CA GLY A 62 -10.98 -8.27 16.02
C GLY A 62 -11.23 -8.91 17.38
N LYS A 63 -11.33 -8.09 18.45
CA LYS A 63 -11.68 -8.57 19.80
C LYS A 63 -13.07 -9.21 19.84
N ARG A 64 -14.07 -8.58 19.21
CA ARG A 64 -15.45 -9.09 19.18
C ARG A 64 -15.53 -10.40 18.39
N PHE A 65 -14.88 -10.49 17.24
CA PHE A 65 -14.84 -11.72 16.46
C PHE A 65 -14.13 -12.86 17.18
N GLY A 66 -13.04 -12.57 17.89
CA GLY A 66 -12.36 -13.57 18.71
C GLY A 66 -13.27 -14.14 19.81
N GLN A 67 -14.02 -13.28 20.50
CA GLN A 67 -14.99 -13.68 21.53
C GLN A 67 -16.16 -14.50 20.98
N GLN A 68 -16.63 -14.19 19.76
CA GLN A 68 -17.74 -14.89 19.14
C GLN A 68 -17.37 -16.31 18.68
N ASN A 69 -16.12 -16.51 18.25
CA ASN A 69 -15.64 -17.77 17.67
C ASN A 69 -14.93 -18.67 18.69
N SER A 70 -14.99 -18.32 19.99
CA SER A 70 -14.48 -19.12 21.10
C SER A 70 -15.62 -19.83 21.80
#